data_AF-R5P7C0-F1
#
_entry.id   AF-R5P7C0-F1
#
_cell.length_a   1.000
_cell.length_b   1.000
_cell.length_c   1.000
_cell.angle_alpha   90.00
_cell.angle_beta   90.00
_cell.angle_gamma   90.00
#
_symmetry.space_group_name_H-M   'P 1'
#
loop_
_entity.id
_entity.type
_entity.pdbx_description
1 polymer ?
#
loop_
_entity_poly.entity_id
_entity_poly.type
_entity_poly.pdbx_seq_one_letter_code
_entity_poly.pdbx_strand_id
1 'polypeptide(L)'
;MQLPNDLFYNTGIATYIWVVTKNKSSERQGKVQLIDASQCYDKRRKSLGNKRVEISDRCRDLIMEAYRDFTNWSYKSDNETLHVESKVLDNEYFKYSKLTIERPLTDEATGEPILKKGKRQPDAKKRDTEIVPWTEDIDEYMQKNVLPYAPDAWIDEKKTKIGYEIPFTREFYKYVAPRKSEDIFAHLKELETQEADLMAKILG
;
A
#
# COMPACT_ATOMS: atom_id res chain seq x y z
N MET A 1 -2.17 -11.05 5.84
CA MET A 1 -2.93 -10.33 6.88
C MET A 1 -2.02 -9.36 7.58
N GLN A 2 -2.41 -8.09 7.72
CA GLN A 2 -1.70 -7.11 8.55
C GLN A 2 -2.22 -7.19 9.99
N LEU A 3 -1.30 -7.19 10.94
CA LEU A 3 -1.59 -7.13 12.37
C LEU A 3 -1.46 -5.71 12.93
N PRO A 4 -2.00 -5.45 14.12
CA PRO A 4 -1.76 -4.21 14.85
C PRO A 4 -0.27 -3.91 15.02
N ASN A 5 0.09 -2.63 14.92
CA ASN A 5 1.39 -2.15 15.38
C ASN A 5 1.51 -2.35 16.91
N ASP A 6 2.73 -2.30 17.44
CA ASP A 6 3.00 -2.45 18.88
C ASP A 6 2.47 -3.77 19.48
N LEU A 7 2.29 -4.80 18.64
CA LEU A 7 1.87 -6.13 19.08
C LEU A 7 3.04 -6.94 19.65
N PHE A 8 4.28 -6.64 19.25
CA PHE A 8 5.48 -7.35 19.67
C PHE A 8 6.40 -6.46 20.50
N TYR A 9 7.19 -7.09 21.38
CA TYR A 9 8.00 -6.42 22.38
C TYR A 9 9.16 -5.59 21.80
N ASN A 10 9.70 -6.02 20.65
CA ASN A 10 10.97 -5.54 20.10
C ASN A 10 10.80 -4.59 18.89
N THR A 11 9.58 -4.39 18.39
CA THR A 11 9.35 -3.58 17.18
C THR A 11 7.97 -2.95 17.18
N GLY A 12 7.89 -1.70 16.74
CA GLY A 12 6.64 -0.98 16.46
C GLY A 12 6.22 -1.03 14.99
N ILE A 13 6.95 -1.76 14.16
CA ILE A 13 6.67 -1.87 12.72
C ILE A 13 5.46 -2.78 12.49
N ALA A 14 4.66 -2.47 11.46
CA ALA A 14 3.57 -3.33 11.00
C ALA A 14 4.06 -4.75 10.73
N THR A 15 3.39 -5.72 11.33
CA THR A 15 3.71 -7.14 11.17
C THR A 15 2.66 -7.82 10.32
N TYR A 16 3.09 -8.76 9.49
CA TYR A 16 2.22 -9.49 8.57
C TYR A 16 2.28 -10.98 8.81
N ILE A 17 1.13 -11.65 8.72
CA ILE A 17 1.02 -13.11 8.66
C ILE A 17 0.65 -13.51 7.24
N TRP A 18 1.37 -14.49 6.71
CA TRP A 18 1.13 -15.12 5.41
C TRP A 18 0.58 -16.53 5.61
N VAL A 19 -0.58 -16.79 5.03
CA VAL A 19 -1.18 -18.12 4.97
C VAL A 19 -1.11 -18.57 3.52
N VAL A 20 -0.36 -19.65 3.27
CA VAL A 20 -0.13 -20.16 1.91
C VAL A 20 -0.56 -21.62 1.87
N THR A 21 -1.35 -21.98 0.86
CA THR A 21 -1.75 -23.36 0.59
C THR A 21 -1.60 -23.65 -0.89
N LYS A 22 -1.16 -24.88 -1.21
CA LYS A 22 -1.12 -25.41 -2.58
C LYS A 22 -2.47 -26.01 -2.99
N ASN A 23 -3.36 -26.30 -2.03
CA ASN A 23 -4.65 -26.94 -2.27
C ASN A 23 -5.79 -25.97 -1.91
N LYS A 24 -6.02 -24.98 -2.78
CA LYS A 24 -7.11 -24.01 -2.62
C LYS A 24 -8.44 -24.65 -3.09
N SER A 25 -9.51 -24.40 -2.34
CA SER A 25 -10.88 -24.66 -2.80
C SER A 25 -11.14 -23.93 -4.12
N SER A 26 -12.08 -24.42 -4.93
CA SER A 26 -12.40 -23.85 -6.24
C SER A 26 -12.68 -22.34 -6.19
N GLU A 27 -13.42 -21.88 -5.17
CA GLU A 27 -13.73 -20.46 -4.97
C GLU A 27 -12.49 -19.57 -4.70
N ARG A 28 -11.41 -20.14 -4.13
CA ARG A 28 -10.19 -19.40 -3.74
C ARG A 28 -9.06 -19.50 -4.77
N GLN A 29 -9.17 -20.40 -5.75
CA GLN A 29 -8.16 -20.55 -6.80
C GLN A 29 -8.02 -19.25 -7.60
N GLY A 30 -6.79 -18.91 -7.97
CA GLY A 30 -6.50 -17.67 -8.70
C GLY A 30 -6.66 -16.38 -7.90
N LYS A 31 -7.01 -16.44 -6.60
CA LYS A 31 -7.28 -15.27 -5.76
C LYS A 31 -6.37 -15.17 -4.54
N VAL A 32 -6.19 -13.95 -4.05
CA VAL A 32 -5.53 -13.61 -2.78
C VAL A 32 -6.53 -12.86 -1.91
N GLN A 33 -6.61 -13.25 -0.64
CA GLN A 33 -7.34 -12.49 0.38
C GLN A 33 -6.36 -11.68 1.21
N LEU A 34 -6.56 -10.37 1.21
CA LEU A 34 -5.92 -9.44 2.12
C LEU A 34 -6.87 -9.20 3.29
N ILE A 35 -6.34 -9.24 4.51
CA ILE A 35 -7.09 -8.96 5.74
C ILE A 35 -6.31 -7.92 6.51
N ASP A 36 -6.88 -6.73 6.66
CA ASP A 36 -6.37 -5.69 7.54
C ASP A 36 -7.02 -5.83 8.92
N ALA A 37 -6.23 -6.29 9.88
CA ALA A 37 -6.60 -6.36 11.29
C ALA A 37 -5.83 -5.33 12.12
N SER A 38 -5.26 -4.28 11.51
CA SER A 38 -4.44 -3.28 12.19
C SER A 38 -5.17 -2.53 13.31
N GLN A 39 -6.50 -2.39 13.18
CA GLN A 39 -7.39 -1.77 14.17
C GLN A 39 -8.14 -2.78 15.06
N CYS A 40 -7.75 -4.06 15.04
CA CYS A 40 -8.34 -5.06 15.92
C CYS A 40 -7.37 -5.44 17.04
N TYR A 41 -7.47 -4.73 18.16
CA TYR A 41 -6.68 -5.01 19.35
C TYR A 41 -7.32 -4.44 20.62
N ASP A 42 -6.94 -5.00 21.76
CA ASP A 42 -7.15 -4.39 23.07
C ASP A 42 -5.84 -3.77 23.58
N LYS A 43 -5.95 -2.61 24.23
CA LYS A 43 -4.80 -1.94 24.84
C LYS A 43 -4.41 -2.66 26.12
N ARG A 44 -3.11 -2.84 26.31
CA ARG A 44 -2.59 -3.45 27.54
C ARG A 44 -2.59 -2.45 28.67
N ARG A 45 -2.91 -2.91 29.89
CA ARG A 45 -2.80 -2.10 31.10
C ARG A 45 -1.35 -1.67 31.39
N LYS A 46 -0.39 -2.55 31.13
CA LYS A 46 1.05 -2.29 31.29
C LYS A 46 1.78 -2.68 30.01
N SER A 47 2.47 -1.72 29.42
CA SER A 47 3.34 -1.94 28.27
C SER A 47 4.52 -2.83 28.65
N LEU A 48 5.01 -3.62 27.70
CA LEU A 48 6.24 -4.40 27.87
C LEU A 48 7.17 -4.10 26.69
N GLY A 49 8.19 -3.28 26.92
CA GLY A 49 8.97 -2.70 25.83
C GLY A 49 8.06 -1.91 24.88
N ASN A 50 8.14 -2.22 23.58
CA ASN A 50 7.27 -1.63 22.56
C ASN A 50 5.89 -2.29 22.49
N LYS A 51 5.65 -3.41 23.19
CA LYS A 51 4.35 -4.08 23.15
C LYS A 51 3.32 -3.32 23.98
N ARG A 52 2.37 -2.66 23.30
CA ARG A 52 1.28 -1.88 23.91
C ARG A 52 -0.09 -2.51 23.73
N VAL A 53 -0.24 -3.42 22.78
CA VAL A 53 -1.54 -4.00 22.44
C VAL A 53 -1.51 -5.53 22.40
N GLU A 54 -2.69 -6.13 22.43
CA GLU A 54 -2.89 -7.57 22.32
C GLU A 54 -4.12 -7.92 21.47
N ILE A 55 -4.08 -9.10 20.84
CA ILE A 55 -5.21 -9.64 20.09
C ILE A 55 -6.05 -10.47 21.06
N SER A 56 -7.18 -9.91 21.47
CA SER A 56 -8.17 -10.59 22.30
C SER A 56 -8.97 -11.62 21.50
N ASP A 57 -9.72 -12.45 22.22
CA ASP A 57 -10.53 -13.52 21.58
C ASP A 57 -11.56 -12.94 20.61
N ARG A 58 -12.21 -11.82 20.97
CA ARG A 58 -13.12 -11.07 20.07
C ARG A 58 -12.45 -10.68 18.75
N CYS A 59 -11.19 -10.28 18.79
CA CYS A 59 -10.44 -9.97 17.57
C CYS A 59 -10.10 -11.21 16.75
N ARG A 60 -9.78 -12.33 17.40
CA ARG A 60 -9.57 -13.59 16.69
C ARG A 60 -10.84 -14.03 16.00
N ASP A 61 -11.98 -13.91 16.66
CA ASP A 61 -13.28 -14.28 16.10
C ASP A 61 -13.60 -13.44 14.85
N LEU A 62 -13.46 -12.11 14.92
CA LEU A 62 -13.65 -11.21 13.76
C LEU A 62 -12.68 -11.51 12.62
N ILE A 63 -11.40 -11.75 12.92
CA ILE A 63 -10.39 -12.11 11.91
C ILE A 63 -10.75 -13.45 11.24
N MET A 64 -11.19 -14.43 12.04
CA MET A 64 -11.54 -15.76 11.55
C MET A 64 -12.85 -15.76 10.77
N GLU A 65 -13.81 -14.92 11.14
CA GLU A 65 -15.02 -14.63 10.36
C GLU A 65 -14.63 -14.05 9.00
N ALA A 66 -13.89 -12.93 8.99
CA ALA A 66 -13.42 -12.31 7.75
C ALA A 66 -12.65 -13.29 6.85
N TYR A 67 -11.77 -14.11 7.43
CA TYR A 67 -11.03 -15.14 6.70
C TYR A 67 -11.94 -16.21 6.08
N ARG A 68 -12.94 -16.71 6.83
CA ARG A 68 -13.86 -17.76 6.37
C ARG A 68 -14.77 -17.26 5.26
N ASP A 69 -15.33 -16.07 5.44
CA ASP A 69 -16.31 -15.48 4.52
C ASP A 69 -15.71 -15.22 3.14
N PHE A 70 -14.42 -14.87 3.07
CA PHE A 70 -13.71 -14.67 1.79
C PHE A 70 -14.41 -13.66 0.86
N THR A 71 -14.83 -12.53 1.43
CA THR A 71 -15.53 -11.45 0.73
C THR A 71 -14.78 -10.13 0.82
N ASN A 72 -15.20 -9.16 0.00
CA ASN A 72 -14.84 -7.75 0.13
C ASN A 72 -15.77 -7.10 1.16
N TRP A 73 -15.36 -7.04 2.43
CA TRP A 73 -16.24 -6.58 3.51
C TRP A 73 -15.48 -6.02 4.71
N SER A 74 -16.18 -5.22 5.53
CA SER A 74 -15.70 -4.64 6.78
C SER A 74 -16.49 -5.22 7.95
N TYR A 75 -15.77 -5.79 8.90
CA TYR A 75 -16.28 -6.47 10.08
C TYR A 75 -15.99 -5.60 11.30
N LYS A 76 -17.01 -5.41 12.13
CA LYS A 76 -16.92 -4.59 13.34
C LYS A 76 -17.47 -5.33 14.54
N SER A 77 -16.96 -5.04 15.72
CA SER A 77 -17.63 -5.45 16.97
C SER A 77 -18.93 -4.68 17.19
N ASP A 78 -19.82 -5.17 18.05
CA ASP A 78 -21.12 -4.56 18.36
C ASP A 78 -21.03 -3.09 18.81
N ASN A 79 -19.95 -2.74 19.50
CA ASN A 79 -19.67 -1.39 19.98
C ASN A 79 -18.78 -0.57 19.00
N GLU A 80 -18.52 -1.10 17.81
CA GLU A 80 -17.69 -0.53 16.74
C GLU A 80 -16.24 -0.19 17.11
N THR A 81 -15.73 -0.68 18.25
CA THR A 81 -14.36 -0.37 18.69
C THR A 81 -13.30 -1.19 17.97
N LEU A 82 -13.66 -2.37 17.48
CA LEU A 82 -12.78 -3.29 16.77
C LEU A 82 -13.18 -3.33 15.30
N HIS A 83 -12.19 -3.33 14.42
CA HIS A 83 -12.42 -3.32 12.98
C HIS A 83 -11.44 -4.24 12.26
N VAL A 84 -11.98 -5.05 11.35
CA VAL A 84 -11.23 -5.89 10.41
C VAL A 84 -11.80 -5.65 9.02
N GLU A 85 -10.94 -5.50 8.01
CA GLU A 85 -11.38 -5.38 6.61
C GLU A 85 -10.77 -6.49 5.78
N SER A 86 -11.59 -7.12 4.94
CA SER A 86 -11.18 -8.15 4.00
C SER A 86 -11.33 -7.64 2.57
N LYS A 87 -10.33 -7.92 1.74
CA LYS A 87 -10.38 -7.74 0.29
C LYS A 87 -9.92 -9.01 -0.41
N VAL A 88 -10.69 -9.49 -1.37
CA VAL A 88 -10.37 -10.60 -2.25
C VAL A 88 -10.10 -10.06 -3.64
N LEU A 89 -8.89 -10.27 -4.11
CA LEU A 89 -8.37 -9.76 -5.37
C LEU A 89 -7.81 -10.93 -6.19
N ASP A 90 -7.85 -10.81 -7.51
CA ASP A 90 -7.25 -11.81 -8.39
C ASP A 90 -5.72 -11.76 -8.32
N ASN A 91 -5.06 -12.90 -8.53
CA ASN A 91 -3.60 -12.99 -8.51
C ASN A 91 -2.96 -12.04 -9.52
N GLU A 92 -3.61 -11.84 -10.67
CA GLU A 92 -3.12 -10.96 -11.74
C GLU A 92 -3.13 -9.49 -11.35
N TYR A 93 -3.98 -9.09 -10.40
CA TYR A 93 -4.01 -7.72 -9.88
C TYR A 93 -2.67 -7.32 -9.24
N PHE A 94 -1.99 -8.28 -8.61
CA PHE A 94 -0.70 -8.06 -7.96
C PHE A 94 0.48 -8.20 -8.92
N LYS A 95 0.23 -8.65 -10.15
CA LYS A 95 1.26 -8.90 -11.16
C LYS A 95 1.62 -7.58 -11.84
N TYR A 96 2.91 -7.41 -12.13
CA TYR A 96 3.38 -6.30 -12.93
C TYR A 96 4.54 -6.73 -13.84
N SER A 97 4.74 -5.94 -14.90
CA SER A 97 5.91 -6.01 -15.77
C SER A 97 6.89 -4.95 -15.34
N LYS A 98 8.07 -5.37 -14.86
CA LYS A 98 9.22 -4.49 -14.62
C LYS A 98 9.97 -4.32 -15.92
N LEU A 99 9.66 -3.27 -16.67
CA LEU A 99 10.28 -2.95 -17.94
C LEU A 99 11.69 -2.42 -17.69
N THR A 100 12.65 -2.87 -18.51
CA THR A 100 13.95 -2.21 -18.58
C THR A 100 13.94 -1.25 -19.75
N ILE A 101 14.00 0.04 -19.45
CA ILE A 101 13.99 1.11 -20.46
C ILE A 101 15.43 1.47 -20.77
N GLU A 102 15.86 1.21 -21.99
CA GLU A 102 17.19 1.55 -22.47
C GLU A 102 17.13 2.85 -23.28
N ARG A 103 18.22 3.61 -23.21
CA ARG A 103 18.45 4.79 -24.04
C ARG A 103 19.79 4.65 -24.76
N PRO A 104 19.98 5.29 -25.92
CA PRO A 104 21.17 5.09 -26.70
C PRO A 104 22.38 5.73 -26.04
N LEU A 105 23.50 5.01 -26.11
CA LEU A 105 24.82 5.58 -25.95
C LEU A 105 25.07 6.50 -27.14
N THR A 106 25.39 7.75 -26.84
CA THR A 106 25.60 8.80 -27.83
C THR A 106 27.08 9.16 -27.87
N ASP A 107 27.57 9.51 -29.05
CA ASP A 107 28.91 10.08 -29.22
C ASP A 107 28.95 11.49 -28.61
N GLU A 108 30.00 11.82 -27.85
CA GLU A 108 30.07 13.08 -27.10
C GLU A 108 30.25 14.31 -27.99
N ALA A 109 30.86 14.15 -29.17
CA ALA A 109 31.13 15.27 -30.08
C ALA A 109 29.95 15.58 -31.00
N THR A 110 29.22 14.55 -31.44
CA THR A 110 28.13 14.67 -32.41
C THR A 110 26.74 14.58 -31.79
N GLY A 111 26.60 13.96 -30.62
CA GLY A 111 25.32 13.67 -29.99
C GLY A 111 24.55 12.50 -30.64
N GLU A 112 25.09 11.90 -31.71
CA GLU A 112 24.43 10.84 -32.46
C GLU A 112 24.53 9.47 -31.76
N PRO A 113 23.52 8.58 -31.90
CA PRO A 113 23.57 7.24 -31.33
C PRO A 113 24.70 6.38 -31.90
N ILE A 114 25.50 5.77 -31.01
CA ILE A 114 26.52 4.80 -31.40
C ILE A 114 25.86 3.47 -31.77
N LEU A 115 26.16 2.99 -32.98
CA LEU A 115 25.64 1.74 -33.51
C LEU A 115 26.72 0.65 -33.54
N LYS A 116 26.37 -0.58 -33.13
CA LYS A 116 27.20 -1.78 -33.33
C LYS A 116 26.40 -2.79 -34.13
N LYS A 117 26.92 -3.18 -35.30
CA LYS A 117 26.21 -4.05 -36.26
C LYS A 117 24.78 -3.55 -36.57
N GLY A 118 24.63 -2.23 -36.76
CA GLY A 118 23.35 -1.58 -37.06
C GLY A 118 22.38 -1.42 -35.87
N LYS A 119 22.75 -1.87 -34.66
CA LYS A 119 21.90 -1.74 -33.47
C LYS A 119 22.40 -0.65 -32.52
N ARG A 120 21.49 0.18 -32.01
CA ARG A 120 21.77 1.17 -30.95
C ARG A 120 22.37 0.46 -29.74
N GLN A 121 23.46 1.01 -29.20
CA GLN A 121 24.06 0.50 -27.98
C GLN A 121 23.39 1.14 -26.76
N PRO A 122 23.02 0.38 -25.73
CA PRO A 122 22.43 0.95 -24.53
C PRO A 122 23.46 1.71 -23.70
N ASP A 123 23.09 2.87 -23.20
CA ASP A 123 23.85 3.61 -22.19
C ASP A 123 23.41 3.19 -20.79
N ALA A 124 24.28 2.47 -20.07
CA ALA A 124 23.99 2.02 -18.72
C ALA A 124 23.73 3.16 -17.72
N LYS A 125 24.21 4.38 -17.99
CA LYS A 125 23.97 5.56 -17.13
C LYS A 125 22.60 6.19 -17.36
N LYS A 126 21.99 5.95 -18.51
CA LYS A 126 20.66 6.48 -18.89
C LYS A 126 19.55 5.42 -18.83
N ARG A 127 19.89 4.20 -18.44
CA ARG A 127 18.93 3.11 -18.26
C ARG A 127 18.00 3.43 -17.10
N ASP A 128 16.72 3.15 -17.29
CA ASP A 128 15.71 3.25 -16.25
C ASP A 128 14.86 1.97 -16.16
N THR A 129 13.96 1.91 -15.17
CA THR A 129 12.99 0.85 -15.04
C THR A 129 11.60 1.39 -14.74
N GLU A 130 10.61 0.86 -15.45
CA GLU A 130 9.20 1.16 -15.21
C GLU A 130 8.48 -0.06 -14.65
N ILE A 131 7.52 0.19 -13.76
CA ILE A 131 6.64 -0.85 -13.21
C ILE A 131 5.25 -0.62 -13.80
N VAL A 132 4.87 -1.49 -14.72
CA VAL A 132 3.58 -1.41 -15.41
C VAL A 132 2.67 -2.51 -14.87
N PRO A 133 1.49 -2.19 -14.30
CA PRO A 133 0.52 -3.18 -13.88
C PRO A 133 0.20 -4.16 -15.00
N TRP A 134 -0.01 -5.44 -14.67
CA TRP A 134 -0.23 -6.46 -15.70
C TRP A 134 -1.50 -6.25 -16.53
N THR A 135 -2.43 -5.46 -16.01
CA THR A 135 -3.70 -5.11 -16.68
C THR A 135 -3.56 -3.94 -17.66
N GLU A 136 -2.41 -3.27 -17.72
CA GLU A 136 -2.16 -2.14 -18.61
C GLU A 136 -1.39 -2.58 -19.85
N ASP A 137 -1.69 -1.95 -21.00
CA ASP A 137 -0.95 -2.16 -22.24
C ASP A 137 0.40 -1.43 -22.17
N ILE A 138 1.48 -2.15 -22.48
CA ILE A 138 2.84 -1.65 -22.36
C ILE A 138 3.12 -0.54 -23.38
N ASP A 139 2.61 -0.67 -24.61
CA ASP A 139 2.87 0.29 -25.67
C ASP A 139 2.13 1.60 -25.40
N GLU A 140 0.88 1.54 -24.96
CA GLU A 140 0.12 2.71 -24.51
C GLU A 140 0.80 3.39 -23.32
N TYR A 141 1.26 2.60 -22.34
CA TYR A 141 1.99 3.13 -21.19
C TYR A 141 3.27 3.87 -21.62
N MET A 142 4.06 3.28 -22.52
CA MET A 142 5.28 3.89 -23.04
C MET A 142 4.99 5.21 -23.75
N GLN A 143 3.97 5.26 -24.61
CA GLN A 143 3.58 6.47 -25.34
C GLN A 143 3.13 7.59 -24.41
N LYS A 144 2.45 7.25 -23.31
CA LYS A 144 1.92 8.24 -22.37
C LYS A 144 2.95 8.72 -21.36
N ASN A 145 3.78 7.83 -20.83
CA ASN A 145 4.60 8.12 -19.65
C ASN A 145 6.10 8.20 -19.93
N VAL A 146 6.62 7.53 -20.98
CA VAL A 146 8.07 7.43 -21.23
C VAL A 146 8.50 8.26 -22.43
N LEU A 147 7.93 7.98 -23.61
CA LEU A 147 8.33 8.58 -24.88
C LEU A 147 8.18 10.11 -24.97
N PRO A 148 7.22 10.78 -24.28
CA PRO A 148 7.15 12.24 -24.26
C PRO A 148 8.39 12.91 -23.63
N TYR A 149 9.08 12.20 -22.73
CA TYR A 149 10.25 12.70 -22.01
C TYR A 149 11.56 12.08 -22.51
N ALA A 150 11.50 10.87 -23.07
CA ALA A 150 12.63 10.17 -23.67
C ALA A 150 12.25 9.54 -25.03
N PRO A 151 12.18 10.34 -26.11
CA PRO A 151 11.72 9.88 -27.43
C PRO A 151 12.63 8.81 -28.08
N ASP A 152 13.87 8.70 -27.61
CA ASP A 152 14.88 7.78 -28.10
C ASP A 152 14.91 6.44 -27.35
N ALA A 153 14.07 6.29 -26.32
CA ALA A 153 14.02 5.12 -25.47
C ALA A 153 13.38 3.90 -26.14
N TRP A 154 13.78 2.71 -25.69
CA TRP A 154 13.14 1.44 -26.08
C TRP A 154 13.16 0.44 -24.93
N ILE A 155 12.31 -0.58 -25.00
CA ILE A 155 12.26 -1.65 -24.00
C ILE A 155 13.28 -2.74 -24.35
N ASP A 156 14.09 -3.16 -23.38
CA ASP A 156 14.88 -4.39 -23.47
C ASP A 156 14.06 -5.58 -22.94
N GLU A 157 13.30 -6.22 -23.83
CA GLU A 157 12.42 -7.35 -23.51
C GLU A 157 13.15 -8.51 -22.81
N LYS A 158 14.45 -8.69 -23.07
CA LYS A 158 15.24 -9.78 -22.45
C LYS A 158 15.55 -9.49 -20.99
N LYS A 159 15.60 -8.22 -20.60
CA LYS A 159 15.85 -7.78 -19.22
C LYS A 159 14.57 -7.46 -18.47
N THR A 160 13.45 -7.29 -19.17
CA THR A 160 12.12 -7.15 -18.58
C THR A 160 11.78 -8.38 -17.75
N LYS A 161 11.22 -8.15 -16.55
CA LYS A 161 10.87 -9.21 -15.60
C LYS A 161 9.42 -9.09 -15.17
N ILE A 162 8.80 -10.24 -14.90
CA ILE A 162 7.51 -10.28 -14.22
C ILE A 162 7.77 -10.20 -12.72
N GLY A 163 7.07 -9.30 -12.04
CA GLY A 163 7.08 -9.16 -10.59
C GLY A 163 5.68 -9.30 -10.02
N TYR A 164 5.63 -9.47 -8.70
CA TYR A 164 4.40 -9.40 -7.92
C TYR A 164 4.61 -8.45 -6.73
N GLU A 165 3.64 -7.59 -6.45
CA GLU A 165 3.66 -6.68 -5.31
C GLU A 165 2.29 -6.66 -4.64
N ILE A 166 2.27 -6.65 -3.31
CA ILE A 166 1.04 -6.46 -2.52
C ILE A 166 1.15 -5.11 -1.81
N PRO A 167 0.61 -4.03 -2.39
CA PRO A 167 0.71 -2.69 -1.83
C PRO A 167 -0.34 -2.48 -0.74
N PHE A 168 -0.16 -3.17 0.39
CA PHE A 168 -1.16 -3.27 1.45
C PHE A 168 -1.69 -1.90 1.92
N THR A 169 -0.81 -0.92 2.11
CA THR A 169 -1.18 0.46 2.48
C THR A 169 -2.11 1.10 1.45
N ARG A 170 -1.88 0.89 0.15
CA ARG A 170 -2.71 1.43 -0.93
C ARG A 170 -4.08 0.75 -0.93
N GLU A 171 -4.10 -0.56 -0.75
CA GLU A 171 -5.35 -1.33 -0.77
C GLU A 171 -6.30 -0.93 0.35
N PHE A 172 -5.80 -0.60 1.55
CA PHE A 172 -6.65 -0.22 2.69
C PHE A 172 -6.65 1.28 2.99
N TYR A 173 -6.10 2.11 2.09
CA TYR A 173 -6.13 3.55 2.25
C TYR A 173 -7.56 4.09 2.17
N LYS A 174 -7.95 4.88 3.17
CA LYS A 174 -9.22 5.62 3.19
C LYS A 174 -8.89 7.10 3.16
N TYR A 175 -9.31 7.78 2.10
CA TYR A 175 -9.12 9.23 2.00
C TYR A 175 -9.91 9.93 3.10
N VAL A 176 -9.21 10.72 3.91
CA VAL A 176 -9.82 11.60 4.90
C VAL A 176 -9.66 13.03 4.39
N ALA A 177 -10.77 13.62 3.94
CA ALA A 177 -10.77 15.01 3.56
C ALA A 177 -10.33 15.88 4.76
N PRO A 178 -9.41 16.83 4.56
CA PRO A 178 -9.09 17.78 5.61
C PRO A 178 -10.36 18.55 6.00
N ARG A 179 -10.54 18.83 7.29
CA ARG A 179 -11.62 19.68 7.77
C ARG A 179 -11.48 21.07 7.13
N LYS A 180 -12.60 21.74 6.83
CA LYS A 180 -12.56 23.09 6.27
C LYS A 180 -11.96 24.06 7.28
N SER A 181 -11.20 25.03 6.80
CA SER A 181 -10.58 26.04 7.67
C SER A 181 -11.59 26.84 8.50
N GLU A 182 -12.77 27.09 7.96
CA GLU A 182 -13.87 27.76 8.66
C GLU A 182 -14.36 26.95 9.87
N ASP A 183 -14.55 25.64 9.70
CA ASP A 183 -14.96 24.73 10.78
C ASP A 183 -13.87 24.63 11.86
N ILE A 184 -12.59 24.63 11.45
CA ILE A 184 -11.45 24.65 12.38
C ILE A 184 -11.48 25.95 13.20
N PHE A 185 -11.68 27.09 12.56
CA PHE A 185 -11.72 28.40 13.23
C PHE A 185 -12.90 28.52 14.20
N ALA A 186 -14.09 28.07 13.79
CA ALA A 186 -15.27 28.05 14.65
C ALA A 186 -15.05 27.17 15.90
N HIS A 187 -14.49 25.97 15.72
CA HIS A 187 -14.18 25.07 16.83
C HIS A 187 -13.09 25.63 17.76
N LEU A 188 -12.04 26.27 17.23
CA LEU A 188 -11.03 26.95 18.05
C LEU A 188 -11.65 28.04 18.93
N LYS A 189 -12.53 28.87 18.36
CA LYS A 189 -13.24 29.92 19.10
C LYS A 189 -14.15 29.36 20.19
N GLU A 190 -14.80 28.22 19.91
CA GLU A 190 -15.60 27.52 20.90
C GLU A 190 -14.73 26.99 22.05
N LEU A 191 -13.59 26.36 21.74
CA LEU A 191 -12.62 25.90 22.74
C LEU A 191 -12.07 27.04 23.59
N GLU A 192 -11.75 28.20 23.00
CA GLU A 192 -11.32 29.40 23.73
C GLU A 192 -12.39 29.86 24.74
N THR A 193 -13.67 29.81 24.34
CA THR A 193 -14.78 30.17 25.22
C THR A 193 -14.92 29.18 26.38
N GLN A 194 -14.83 27.88 26.08
CA GLN A 194 -14.87 26.82 27.10
C GLN A 194 -13.70 26.92 28.08
N GLU A 195 -12.49 27.24 27.59
CA GLU A 195 -11.31 27.43 28.42
C GLU A 195 -11.47 28.64 29.35
N ALA A 196 -11.96 29.77 28.84
CA ALA A 196 -12.24 30.95 29.64
C ALA A 196 -13.26 30.67 30.76
N ASP A 197 -14.34 29.95 30.46
CA ASP A 197 -15.36 29.55 31.43
C ASP A 197 -14.81 28.59 32.50
N LEU A 198 -13.95 27.64 32.11
CA LEU A 198 -13.27 26.72 33.02
C LEU A 198 -12.29 27.45 33.92
N MET A 199 -11.49 28.37 33.36
CA MET A 199 -10.54 29.19 34.12
C MET A 199 -11.25 30.09 35.12
N ALA A 200 -12.36 30.72 34.76
CA ALA A 200 -13.18 31.51 35.68
C ALA A 200 -13.73 30.66 36.85
N LYS A 201 -14.15 29.40 36.58
CA LYS A 201 -14.61 28.48 37.63
C LYS A 201 -13.51 27.99 38.56
N ILE A 202 -12.28 27.85 38.07
CA ILE A 202 -11.12 27.41 38.86
C ILE A 202 -10.54 28.56 39.68
N LEU A 203 -10.49 29.76 39.11
CA LEU A 203 -9.81 30.91 39.71
C LEU A 203 -10.67 31.73 40.66
N GLY A 204 -12.00 31.61 40.62
CA GLY A 204 -12.92 32.19 41.61
C GLY A 204 -12.70 33.68 41.85
#